data_AF-A0A944ZUA4-F1
#
_entry.id   AF-A0A944ZUA4-F1
#
_cell.length_a   1.000
_cell.length_b   1.000
_cell.length_c   1.000
_cell.angle_alpha   90.00
_cell.angle_beta   90.00
_cell.angle_gamma   90.00
#
_symmetry.space_group_name_H-M   'P 1'
#
loop_
_entity.id
_entity.type
_entity.pdbx_description
1 polymer ?
#
loop_
_entity_poly.entity_id
_entity_poly.type
_entity_poly.pdbx_seq_one_letter_code
_entity_poly.pdbx_strand_id
1 'polypeptide(L)'
;MPIISIIGPKGGIGKTTLSINTAAALTHSLGKSLTHDSVCLFDLDLRLPTISSILESHPRKTFYDLFETLANKTYQVDFLQSIYRILTIFNAYLDKEIKRNHPQLEKGLALYKTLNIELFHFSEFPFGNHLHELFLERSQVYTVTQIKTLKPLLKKIDMGELKQVLKKHEANSRPTADEYINYIEEFKFSLLGGEVPILGKKSHRKRINEPEFLLLFLEFINELTERFDYVVLDTPAGGVNHLSSLMNSIDQVIFIFDMSNNIAINGSIDALHSFIDYYEDFYHDYQQGRLSGLDKAYVNRMIASKGEKAVAEILANKKFGIIFNRCQQSKEIANCLDQLREYLDTLDRFEDYKNRIHAVGMVPHHKIINITNNRGTLFYDKDSSLSNSINLIAQNIISENKFCPTLSNSNDEIIQFLKKSGKGNLFGNFKRIASSLG
;
A
#
# COMPACT_ATOMS: atom_id res chain seq x y z
N MET A 1 -0.47 -14.52 -3.90
CA MET A 1 -1.40 -13.42 -3.59
C MET A 1 -0.81 -12.16 -4.19
N PRO A 2 -1.28 -11.68 -5.35
CA PRO A 2 -0.70 -10.51 -5.97
C PRO A 2 -1.41 -9.25 -5.52
N ILE A 3 -0.66 -8.36 -4.87
CA ILE A 3 -1.00 -6.95 -4.73
C ILE A 3 -0.57 -6.26 -6.03
N ILE A 4 -1.56 -5.75 -6.77
CA ILE A 4 -1.38 -5.08 -8.05
C ILE A 4 -1.58 -3.59 -7.85
N SER A 5 -0.63 -2.79 -8.28
CA SER A 5 -0.80 -1.34 -8.30
C SER A 5 -0.88 -0.82 -9.71
N ILE A 6 -1.92 -0.04 -9.97
CA ILE A 6 -2.07 0.68 -11.23
C ILE A 6 -1.59 2.13 -11.02
N ILE A 7 -0.53 2.50 -11.72
CA ILE A 7 0.15 3.77 -11.55
C ILE A 7 0.26 4.53 -12.86
N GLY A 8 0.48 5.84 -12.77
CA GLY A 8 0.84 6.64 -13.92
C GLY A 8 1.06 8.11 -13.59
N PRO A 9 1.53 8.89 -14.58
CA PRO A 9 2.21 10.16 -14.33
C PRO A 9 1.33 11.28 -13.77
N LYS A 10 0.04 11.26 -14.10
CA LYS A 10 -0.84 12.39 -13.83
C LYS A 10 -2.29 11.97 -13.56
N GLY A 11 -3.10 12.94 -13.13
CA GLY A 11 -4.54 12.81 -13.06
C GLY A 11 -5.17 12.69 -14.45
N GLY A 12 -6.33 12.03 -14.54
CA GLY A 12 -7.11 12.01 -15.79
C GLY A 12 -6.57 11.13 -16.92
N ILE A 13 -5.61 10.23 -16.67
CA ILE A 13 -5.13 9.23 -17.65
C ILE A 13 -5.93 7.91 -17.62
N GLY A 14 -6.93 7.81 -16.75
CA GLY A 14 -7.79 6.62 -16.63
C GLY A 14 -7.34 5.56 -15.61
N LYS A 15 -6.50 5.91 -14.61
CA LYS A 15 -6.07 4.98 -13.54
C LYS A 15 -7.24 4.31 -12.85
N THR A 16 -8.07 5.10 -12.17
CA THR A 16 -9.28 4.64 -11.48
C THR A 16 -10.20 3.82 -12.36
N THR A 17 -10.46 4.28 -13.59
CA THR A 17 -11.28 3.52 -14.55
C THR A 17 -10.68 2.14 -14.83
N LEU A 18 -9.36 2.06 -15.08
CA LEU A 18 -8.70 0.78 -15.33
C LEU A 18 -8.65 -0.09 -14.06
N SER A 19 -8.44 0.48 -12.87
CA SER A 19 -8.46 -0.22 -11.58
C SER A 19 -9.80 -0.91 -11.35
N ILE A 20 -10.92 -0.17 -11.49
CA ILE A 20 -12.27 -0.71 -11.33
C ILE A 20 -12.56 -1.83 -12.33
N ASN A 21 -12.29 -1.60 -13.62
CA ASN A 21 -12.61 -2.59 -14.65
C ASN A 21 -11.71 -3.83 -14.55
N THR A 22 -10.44 -3.66 -14.16
CA THR A 22 -9.52 -4.79 -13.90
C THR A 22 -9.99 -5.64 -12.74
N ALA A 23 -10.46 -5.02 -11.64
CA ALA A 23 -11.06 -5.76 -10.53
C ALA A 23 -12.26 -6.61 -10.99
N ALA A 24 -13.16 -6.04 -11.80
CA ALA A 24 -14.30 -6.78 -12.36
C ALA A 24 -13.88 -7.94 -13.31
N ALA A 25 -12.83 -7.76 -14.11
CA ALA A 25 -12.34 -8.85 -14.96
C ALA A 25 -11.63 -9.96 -14.17
N LEU A 26 -10.97 -9.62 -13.05
CA LEU A 26 -10.40 -10.60 -12.13
C LEU A 26 -11.52 -11.45 -11.50
N THR A 27 -12.61 -10.83 -11.03
CA THR A 27 -13.74 -11.59 -10.45
C THR A 27 -14.36 -12.54 -11.48
N HIS A 28 -14.54 -12.09 -12.72
CA HIS A 28 -15.01 -12.92 -13.82
C HIS A 28 -14.07 -14.10 -14.11
N SER A 29 -12.75 -13.86 -14.09
CA SER A 29 -11.73 -14.88 -14.37
C SER A 29 -11.67 -15.99 -13.31
N LEU A 30 -12.05 -15.68 -12.06
CA LEU A 30 -12.08 -16.67 -10.96
C LEU A 30 -13.28 -17.62 -11.02
N GLY A 31 -14.37 -17.21 -11.69
CA GLY A 31 -15.53 -18.07 -11.94
C GLY A 31 -16.08 -18.73 -10.67
N LYS A 32 -16.00 -20.06 -10.59
CA LYS A 32 -16.54 -20.85 -9.47
C LYS A 32 -15.74 -20.74 -8.17
N SER A 33 -14.49 -20.29 -8.24
CA SER A 33 -13.64 -20.11 -7.06
C SER A 33 -13.86 -18.75 -6.39
N LEU A 34 -14.73 -17.90 -6.95
CA LEU A 34 -15.01 -16.56 -6.46
C LEU A 34 -15.69 -16.60 -5.09
N THR A 35 -15.14 -15.86 -4.15
CA THR A 35 -15.72 -15.58 -2.84
C THR A 35 -15.75 -14.07 -2.56
N HIS A 36 -16.36 -13.64 -1.46
CA HIS A 36 -16.36 -12.24 -1.02
C HIS A 36 -14.95 -11.69 -0.78
N ASP A 37 -14.02 -12.61 -0.47
CA ASP A 37 -12.62 -12.32 -0.16
C ASP A 37 -11.70 -12.61 -1.34
N SER A 38 -12.22 -12.68 -2.57
CA SER A 38 -11.37 -12.98 -3.72
C SER A 38 -10.71 -11.75 -4.34
N VAL A 39 -11.44 -10.63 -4.49
CA VAL A 39 -10.91 -9.42 -5.12
C VAL A 39 -11.26 -8.21 -4.29
N CYS A 40 -10.25 -7.44 -3.90
CA CYS A 40 -10.42 -6.14 -3.26
C CYS A 40 -9.85 -5.03 -4.13
N LEU A 41 -10.64 -3.99 -4.38
CA LEU A 41 -10.20 -2.72 -4.93
C LEU A 41 -9.94 -1.75 -3.78
N PHE A 42 -8.80 -1.11 -3.78
CA PHE A 42 -8.38 -0.20 -2.73
C PHE A 42 -8.17 1.20 -3.32
N ASP A 43 -9.03 2.15 -2.93
CA ASP A 43 -8.89 3.56 -3.28
C ASP A 43 -7.85 4.25 -2.38
N LEU A 44 -6.61 4.37 -2.86
CA LEU A 44 -5.53 5.04 -2.14
C LEU A 44 -5.43 6.54 -2.43
N ASP A 45 -6.35 7.12 -3.22
CA ASP A 45 -6.42 8.58 -3.35
C ASP A 45 -7.08 9.21 -2.13
N LEU A 46 -6.34 9.23 -1.01
CA LEU A 46 -6.80 9.75 0.28
C LEU A 46 -7.20 11.24 0.23
N ARG A 47 -6.84 11.99 -0.83
CA ARG A 47 -7.15 13.42 -0.96
C ARG A 47 -8.45 13.66 -1.70
N LEU A 48 -8.71 12.88 -2.75
CA LEU A 48 -9.88 12.98 -3.59
C LEU A 48 -10.34 11.56 -3.94
N PRO A 49 -10.87 10.79 -2.98
CA PRO A 49 -11.32 9.44 -3.27
C PRO A 49 -12.45 9.50 -4.28
N THR A 50 -12.36 8.69 -5.32
CA THR A 50 -13.28 8.76 -6.46
C THR A 50 -14.07 7.49 -6.65
N ILE A 51 -13.60 6.35 -6.16
CA ILE A 51 -14.20 5.05 -6.51
C ILE A 51 -15.57 4.88 -5.88
N SER A 52 -15.75 5.23 -4.60
CA SER A 52 -17.05 5.14 -3.93
C SER A 52 -18.12 5.98 -4.62
N SER A 53 -17.76 7.20 -5.03
CA SER A 53 -18.64 8.08 -5.80
C SER A 53 -18.92 7.53 -7.20
N ILE A 54 -17.91 6.95 -7.88
CA ILE A 54 -18.09 6.35 -9.21
C ILE A 54 -18.97 5.11 -9.13
N LEU A 55 -18.93 4.32 -8.06
CA LEU A 55 -19.70 3.07 -7.96
C LEU A 55 -20.99 3.22 -7.15
N GLU A 56 -21.36 4.45 -6.77
CA GLU A 56 -22.47 4.76 -5.86
C GLU A 56 -22.47 3.86 -4.59
N SER A 57 -21.26 3.58 -4.11
CA SER A 57 -20.98 2.61 -3.06
C SER A 57 -20.48 3.35 -1.83
N HIS A 58 -21.36 3.55 -0.85
CA HIS A 58 -21.06 4.31 0.37
C HIS A 58 -20.65 3.37 1.50
N PRO A 59 -19.36 3.26 1.84
CA PRO A 59 -18.89 2.38 2.90
C PRO A 59 -19.37 2.85 4.27
N ARG A 60 -19.55 1.92 5.22
CA ARG A 60 -19.98 2.23 6.60
C ARG A 60 -18.95 3.03 7.38
N LYS A 61 -17.67 2.74 7.15
CA LYS A 61 -16.53 3.49 7.67
C LYS A 61 -15.56 3.81 6.55
N THR A 62 -14.89 4.93 6.69
CA THR A 62 -13.96 5.48 5.71
C THR A 62 -12.54 5.52 6.28
N PHE A 63 -11.56 5.92 5.47
CA PHE A 63 -10.21 6.16 6.03
C PHE A 63 -10.18 7.31 7.03
N TYR A 64 -11.12 8.25 6.96
CA TYR A 64 -11.24 9.26 8.02
C TYR A 64 -11.50 8.58 9.37
N ASP A 65 -12.48 7.67 9.43
CA ASP A 65 -12.81 6.92 10.65
C ASP A 65 -11.66 6.02 11.11
N LEU A 66 -10.91 5.47 10.16
CA LEU A 66 -9.71 4.69 10.44
C LEU A 66 -8.65 5.56 11.12
N PHE A 67 -8.25 6.68 10.51
CA PHE A 67 -7.23 7.57 11.06
C PHE A 67 -7.64 8.17 12.41
N GLU A 68 -8.92 8.47 12.62
CA GLU A 68 -9.42 8.89 13.94
C GLU A 68 -9.33 7.76 14.98
N THR A 69 -9.59 6.51 14.59
CA THR A 69 -9.42 5.35 15.47
C THR A 69 -7.94 5.12 15.79
N LEU A 70 -7.07 5.18 14.79
CA LEU A 70 -5.63 5.01 14.95
C LEU A 70 -5.04 6.08 15.88
N ALA A 71 -5.37 7.35 15.66
CA ALA A 71 -4.81 8.45 16.43
C ALA A 71 -5.35 8.53 17.87
N ASN A 72 -6.67 8.44 18.04
CA ASN A 72 -7.30 8.71 19.34
C ASN A 72 -7.53 7.46 20.19
N LYS A 73 -7.36 6.25 19.64
CA LYS A 73 -7.51 5.00 20.40
C LYS A 73 -6.26 4.14 20.31
N THR A 74 -5.89 3.69 19.11
CA THR A 74 -4.82 2.70 18.93
C THR A 74 -3.49 3.23 19.47
N TYR A 75 -3.07 4.41 19.00
CA TYR A 75 -1.81 5.02 19.44
C TYR A 75 -1.80 5.31 20.94
N GLN A 76 -2.91 5.81 21.50
CA GLN A 76 -2.99 6.12 22.93
C GLN A 76 -2.79 4.86 23.78
N VAL A 77 -3.37 3.73 23.38
CA VAL A 77 -3.20 2.44 24.07
C VAL A 77 -1.77 1.91 23.90
N ASP A 78 -1.21 1.93 22.68
CA ASP A 78 0.16 1.49 22.43
C ASP A 78 1.19 2.32 23.21
N PHE A 79 0.94 3.62 23.31
CA PHE A 79 1.74 4.53 24.12
C PHE A 79 1.63 4.17 25.62
N LEU A 80 0.43 3.93 26.14
CA LEU A 80 0.22 3.49 27.53
C LEU A 80 0.90 2.15 27.81
N GLN A 81 0.83 1.19 26.89
CA GLN A 81 1.53 -0.09 27.03
C GLN A 81 3.04 0.10 27.10
N SER A 82 3.58 0.97 26.24
CA SER A 82 5.00 1.33 26.22
C SER A 82 5.43 1.98 27.54
N ILE A 83 4.64 2.93 28.03
CA ILE A 83 4.86 3.58 29.33
C ILE A 83 4.79 2.58 30.48
N TYR A 84 3.75 1.74 30.53
CA TYR A 84 3.62 0.74 31.58
C TYR A 84 4.86 -0.17 31.66
N ARG A 85 5.38 -0.61 30.51
CA ARG A 85 6.62 -1.40 30.43
C ARG A 85 7.83 -0.63 30.94
N ILE A 86 8.00 0.64 30.54
CA ILE A 86 9.09 1.52 31.00
C ILE A 86 9.03 1.71 32.52
N LEU A 87 7.86 2.07 33.05
CA LEU A 87 7.69 2.33 34.48
C LEU A 87 7.92 1.06 35.30
N THR A 88 7.44 -0.10 34.82
CA THR A 88 7.66 -1.39 35.47
C THR A 88 9.15 -1.70 35.59
N ILE A 89 9.91 -1.57 34.49
CA ILE A 89 11.35 -1.88 34.51
C ILE A 89 12.16 -0.84 35.31
N PHE A 90 11.73 0.44 35.31
CA PHE A 90 12.37 1.47 36.12
C PHE A 90 12.12 1.23 37.62
N ASN A 91 10.89 0.92 38.03
CA ASN A 91 10.57 0.61 39.42
C ASN A 91 11.34 -0.63 39.91
N ALA A 92 11.36 -1.72 39.13
CA ALA A 92 12.14 -2.92 39.45
C ALA A 92 13.65 -2.60 39.67
N TYR A 93 14.22 -1.67 38.90
CA TYR A 93 15.60 -1.23 39.10
C TYR A 93 15.75 -0.39 40.39
N LEU A 94 14.83 0.53 40.66
CA LEU A 94 14.86 1.39 41.85
C LEU A 94 14.61 0.64 43.15
N ASP A 95 13.88 -0.46 43.07
CA ASP A 95 13.58 -1.38 44.17
C ASP A 95 14.65 -2.49 44.30
N LYS A 96 15.69 -2.44 43.45
CA LYS A 96 16.84 -3.35 43.41
C LYS A 96 16.48 -4.81 43.07
N GLU A 97 15.33 -5.03 42.43
CA GLU A 97 14.92 -6.34 41.92
C GLU A 97 15.75 -6.74 40.70
N ILE A 98 16.21 -5.76 39.90
CA ILE A 98 17.11 -5.97 38.77
C ILE A 98 18.40 -5.15 38.90
N LYS A 99 19.47 -5.62 38.26
CA LYS A 99 20.79 -4.97 38.24
C LYS A 99 20.90 -3.93 37.12
N ARG A 100 21.87 -3.02 37.25
CA ARG A 100 22.15 -1.94 36.28
C ARG A 100 22.38 -2.44 34.85
N ASN A 101 23.03 -3.59 34.69
CA ASN A 101 23.38 -4.18 33.39
C ASN A 101 22.26 -5.06 32.81
N HIS A 102 21.03 -4.96 33.32
CA HIS A 102 19.91 -5.75 32.83
C HIS A 102 19.52 -5.26 31.42
N PRO A 103 19.51 -6.14 30.38
CA PRO A 103 19.29 -5.70 28.99
C PRO A 103 17.95 -4.98 28.77
N GLN A 104 16.89 -5.36 29.48
CA GLN A 104 15.59 -4.70 29.35
C GLN A 104 15.58 -3.27 29.92
N LEU A 105 16.48 -2.95 30.84
CA LEU A 105 16.58 -1.62 31.43
C LEU A 105 17.19 -0.62 30.44
N GLU A 106 18.20 -1.04 29.67
CA GLU A 106 18.75 -0.26 28.57
C GLU A 106 17.72 -0.06 27.45
N LYS A 107 16.99 -1.12 27.08
CA LYS A 107 15.87 -1.04 26.12
C LYS A 107 14.76 -0.09 26.60
N GLY A 108 14.40 -0.17 27.88
CA GLY A 108 13.40 0.72 28.49
C GLY A 108 13.84 2.18 28.48
N LEU A 109 15.12 2.45 28.80
CA LEU A 109 15.68 3.81 28.72
C LEU A 109 15.71 4.34 27.28
N ALA A 110 16.10 3.50 26.32
CA ALA A 110 16.09 3.89 24.91
C ALA A 110 14.67 4.26 24.45
N LEU A 111 13.68 3.41 24.76
CA LEU A 111 12.28 3.67 24.42
C LEU A 111 11.74 4.93 25.09
N TYR A 112 12.04 5.15 26.38
CA TYR A 112 11.66 6.36 27.11
C TYR A 112 12.18 7.64 26.45
N LYS A 113 13.42 7.61 25.96
CA LYS A 113 14.02 8.77 25.26
C LYS A 113 13.35 9.07 23.94
N THR A 114 12.99 8.04 23.16
CA THR A 114 12.49 8.19 21.79
C THR A 114 10.98 8.27 21.67
N LEU A 115 10.23 8.04 22.75
CA LEU A 115 8.77 8.07 22.71
C LEU A 115 8.24 9.44 22.27
N ASN A 116 7.35 9.46 21.26
CA ASN A 116 6.75 10.69 20.76
C ASN A 116 5.56 11.11 21.64
N ILE A 117 5.82 12.08 22.53
CA ILE A 117 4.82 12.55 23.49
C ILE A 117 3.86 13.59 22.90
N GLU A 118 4.17 14.19 21.75
CA GLU A 118 3.36 15.26 21.16
C GLU A 118 2.01 14.75 20.64
N LEU A 119 1.94 13.45 20.33
CA LEU A 119 0.75 12.76 19.84
C LEU A 119 -0.09 12.14 20.96
N PHE A 120 0.38 12.16 22.21
CA PHE A 120 -0.30 11.54 23.35
C PHE A 120 -1.18 12.53 24.11
N HIS A 121 -2.42 12.15 24.41
CA HIS A 121 -3.39 13.02 25.07
C HIS A 121 -3.31 12.89 26.59
N PHE A 122 -2.30 13.50 27.21
CA PHE A 122 -2.11 13.43 28.68
C PHE A 122 -3.37 13.78 29.47
N SER A 123 -4.12 14.81 29.05
CA SER A 123 -5.33 15.28 29.76
C SER A 123 -6.48 14.27 29.83
N GLU A 124 -6.46 13.22 29.01
CA GLU A 124 -7.51 12.20 29.02
C GLU A 124 -7.34 11.15 30.14
N PHE A 125 -6.20 11.18 30.84
CA PHE A 125 -5.84 10.17 31.84
C PHE A 125 -5.66 10.77 33.24
N PRO A 126 -6.13 10.10 34.31
CA PRO A 126 -6.00 10.60 35.69
C PRO A 126 -4.55 10.87 36.11
N PHE A 127 -3.63 10.01 35.68
CA PHE A 127 -2.18 10.13 35.93
C PHE A 127 -1.45 10.98 34.88
N GLY A 128 -2.17 11.61 33.95
CA GLY A 128 -1.62 12.32 32.79
C GLY A 128 -0.62 13.42 33.16
N ASN A 129 -0.96 14.24 34.16
CA ASN A 129 -0.07 15.31 34.63
C ASN A 129 1.25 14.75 35.19
N HIS A 130 1.20 13.64 35.94
CA HIS A 130 2.39 13.00 36.48
C HIS A 130 3.28 12.41 35.37
N LEU A 131 2.68 11.82 34.32
CA LEU A 131 3.43 11.36 33.16
C LEU A 131 4.04 12.54 32.38
N HIS A 132 3.31 13.64 32.25
CA HIS A 132 3.84 14.83 31.59
C HIS A 132 5.04 15.40 32.36
N GLU A 133 4.94 15.55 33.69
CA GLU A 133 6.07 15.93 34.56
C GLU A 133 7.26 14.98 34.38
N LEU A 134 7.01 13.66 34.34
CA LEU A 134 8.06 12.67 34.10
C LEU A 134 8.83 12.97 32.81
N PHE A 135 8.11 13.23 31.71
CA PHE A 135 8.71 13.51 30.42
C PHE A 135 9.42 14.86 30.31
N LEU A 136 9.09 15.86 31.13
CA LEU A 136 9.85 17.11 31.20
C LEU A 136 11.29 16.87 31.71
N GLU A 137 11.47 15.89 32.60
CA GLU A 137 12.78 15.49 33.14
C GLU A 137 13.56 14.56 32.19
N ARG A 138 12.97 14.13 31.07
CA ARG A 138 13.57 13.17 30.12
C ARG A 138 14.94 13.62 29.60
N SER A 139 15.13 14.91 29.36
CA SER A 139 16.40 15.45 28.87
C SER A 139 17.55 15.28 29.86
N GLN A 140 17.26 15.09 31.16
CA GLN A 140 18.27 14.93 32.21
C GLN A 140 18.75 13.48 32.38
N VAL A 141 18.11 12.52 31.70
CA VAL A 141 18.37 11.08 31.88
C VAL A 141 19.07 10.50 30.67
N TYR A 142 20.40 10.57 30.65
CA TYR A 142 21.23 10.04 29.57
C TYR A 142 21.65 8.59 29.78
N THR A 143 21.73 8.15 31.02
CA THR A 143 22.24 6.83 31.40
C THR A 143 21.30 6.11 32.37
N VAL A 144 21.39 4.79 32.44
CA VAL A 144 20.60 3.96 33.37
C VAL A 144 20.77 4.40 34.83
N THR A 145 21.97 4.86 35.21
CA THR A 145 22.23 5.34 36.58
C THR A 145 21.36 6.55 36.94
N GLN A 146 21.09 7.43 35.97
CA GLN A 146 20.30 8.65 36.16
C GLN A 146 18.81 8.37 36.33
N ILE A 147 18.30 7.17 36.03
CA ILE A 147 16.89 6.81 36.32
C ILE A 147 16.54 7.02 37.81
N LYS A 148 17.53 6.94 38.70
CA LYS A 148 17.37 7.23 40.13
C LYS A 148 16.84 8.64 40.43
N THR A 149 17.12 9.62 39.57
CA THR A 149 16.62 10.99 39.73
C THR A 149 15.10 11.07 39.54
N LEU A 150 14.52 10.13 38.77
CA LEU A 150 13.08 10.07 38.51
C LEU A 150 12.28 9.44 39.66
N LYS A 151 12.93 8.87 40.69
CA LYS A 151 12.28 8.18 41.81
C LYS A 151 11.14 8.98 42.47
N PRO A 152 11.27 10.29 42.72
CA PRO A 152 10.18 11.08 43.30
C PRO A 152 8.95 11.14 42.40
N LEU A 153 9.13 11.24 41.08
CA LEU A 153 8.05 11.32 40.10
C LEU A 153 7.37 9.96 39.89
N LEU A 154 8.18 8.89 39.79
CA LEU A 154 7.66 7.52 39.62
C LEU A 154 6.76 7.09 40.78
N LYS A 155 7.06 7.53 42.01
CA LYS A 155 6.23 7.27 43.19
C LYS A 155 4.85 7.95 43.15
N LYS A 156 4.68 9.02 42.37
CA LYS A 156 3.38 9.69 42.20
C LYS A 156 2.46 8.94 41.23
N ILE A 157 3.00 8.02 40.44
CA ILE A 157 2.24 7.28 39.42
C ILE A 157 1.78 5.96 40.04
N ASP A 158 0.46 5.81 40.20
CA ASP A 158 -0.13 4.54 40.65
C ASP A 158 -0.11 3.52 39.49
N MET A 159 0.76 2.51 39.61
CA MET A 159 0.88 1.44 38.62
C MET A 159 -0.36 0.54 38.54
N GLY A 160 -1.12 0.42 39.63
CA GLY A 160 -2.38 -0.30 39.67
C GLY A 160 -3.47 0.44 38.90
N GLU A 161 -3.61 1.75 39.12
CA GLU A 161 -4.52 2.62 38.36
C GLU A 161 -4.18 2.60 36.86
N LEU A 162 -2.90 2.78 36.52
CA LEU A 162 -2.44 2.75 35.14
C LEU A 162 -2.80 1.43 34.45
N LYS A 163 -2.54 0.29 35.11
CA LYS A 163 -2.90 -1.03 34.58
C LYS A 163 -4.40 -1.20 34.38
N GLN A 164 -5.23 -0.69 35.29
CA GLN A 164 -6.69 -0.76 35.15
C GLN A 164 -7.19 0.09 33.97
N VAL A 165 -6.68 1.32 33.85
CA VAL A 165 -6.98 2.22 32.71
C VAL A 165 -6.54 1.57 31.40
N LEU A 166 -5.32 1.03 31.33
CA LEU A 166 -4.84 0.34 30.14
C LEU A 166 -5.79 -0.79 29.71
N LYS A 167 -6.16 -1.69 30.63
CA LYS A 167 -7.11 -2.78 30.34
C LYS A 167 -8.47 -2.28 29.86
N LYS A 168 -8.97 -1.19 30.43
CA LYS A 168 -10.26 -0.59 30.05
C LYS A 168 -10.23 -0.06 28.62
N HIS A 169 -9.12 0.56 28.21
CA HIS A 169 -8.98 1.16 26.89
C HIS A 169 -8.54 0.17 25.81
N GLU A 170 -7.97 -0.98 26.17
CA GLU A 170 -7.58 -2.03 25.21
C GLU A 170 -8.78 -2.59 24.41
N ALA A 171 -9.94 -2.74 25.04
CA ALA A 171 -11.16 -3.20 24.36
C ALA A 171 -11.60 -2.18 23.31
N ASN A 172 -11.58 -2.58 22.03
CA ASN A 172 -11.93 -1.74 20.86
C ASN A 172 -10.91 -0.62 20.54
N SER A 173 -9.65 -0.77 20.97
CA SER A 173 -8.58 0.17 20.63
C SER A 173 -8.11 0.05 19.18
N ARG A 174 -8.21 -1.16 18.62
CA ARG A 174 -7.79 -1.50 17.25
C ARG A 174 -8.99 -1.50 16.31
N PRO A 175 -8.84 -0.97 15.08
CA PRO A 175 -9.88 -1.05 14.04
C PRO A 175 -10.11 -2.52 13.64
N THR A 176 -11.34 -2.86 13.25
CA THR A 176 -11.67 -4.20 12.71
C THR A 176 -11.84 -4.13 11.20
N ALA A 177 -11.13 -4.95 10.44
CA ALA A 177 -11.09 -4.89 8.97
C ALA A 177 -12.48 -4.93 8.31
N ASP A 178 -13.39 -5.79 8.81
CA ASP A 178 -14.76 -5.93 8.31
C ASP A 178 -15.58 -4.63 8.32
N GLU A 179 -15.26 -3.69 9.21
CA GLU A 179 -15.99 -2.42 9.29
C GLU A 179 -15.67 -1.46 8.13
N TYR A 180 -14.54 -1.69 7.45
CA TYR A 180 -14.02 -0.84 6.38
C TYR A 180 -14.16 -1.48 4.99
N ILE A 181 -14.44 -2.79 4.94
CA ILE A 181 -14.65 -3.53 3.69
C ILE A 181 -16.11 -3.38 3.27
N ASN A 182 -16.34 -2.92 2.04
CA ASN A 182 -17.66 -2.86 1.44
C ASN A 182 -17.75 -3.78 0.22
N TYR A 183 -18.45 -4.90 0.33
CA TYR A 183 -18.66 -5.80 -0.80
C TYR A 183 -19.75 -5.27 -1.72
N ILE A 184 -19.45 -5.10 -3.00
CA ILE A 184 -20.38 -4.59 -3.99
C ILE A 184 -20.96 -5.76 -4.78
N GLU A 185 -22.17 -6.20 -4.41
CA GLU A 185 -22.86 -7.36 -5.01
C GLU A 185 -22.94 -7.30 -6.55
N GLU A 186 -23.22 -6.11 -7.10
CA GLU A 186 -23.34 -5.92 -8.56
C GLU A 186 -22.05 -6.29 -9.30
N PHE A 187 -20.89 -5.95 -8.72
CA PHE A 187 -19.58 -6.11 -9.37
C PHE A 187 -18.75 -7.27 -8.79
N LYS A 188 -19.23 -7.88 -7.70
CA LYS A 188 -18.65 -9.05 -7.01
C LYS A 188 -17.21 -8.89 -6.53
N PHE A 189 -16.82 -7.66 -6.19
CA PHE A 189 -15.56 -7.38 -5.52
C PHE A 189 -15.81 -6.51 -4.29
N SER A 190 -14.86 -6.58 -3.36
CA SER A 190 -14.81 -5.72 -2.20
C SER A 190 -14.15 -4.38 -2.53
N LEU A 191 -14.66 -3.30 -1.95
CA LEU A 191 -14.06 -1.97 -1.99
C LEU A 191 -13.53 -1.66 -0.58
N LEU A 192 -12.26 -1.26 -0.53
CA LEU A 192 -11.66 -0.66 0.66
C LEU A 192 -11.37 0.81 0.40
N GLY A 193 -11.90 1.66 1.26
CA GLY A 193 -11.77 3.10 1.15
C GLY A 193 -12.98 3.75 0.48
N GLY A 194 -13.00 5.09 0.54
CA GLY A 194 -13.94 5.89 -0.25
C GLY A 194 -15.02 6.67 0.50
N GLU A 195 -14.61 7.70 1.23
CA GLU A 195 -15.11 9.10 1.24
C GLU A 195 -14.27 9.74 2.34
N VAL A 196 -13.38 10.68 2.04
CA VAL A 196 -12.80 11.51 3.09
C VAL A 196 -13.66 12.76 3.08
N PRO A 197 -14.70 12.85 3.93
CA PRO A 197 -15.25 14.16 4.18
C PRO A 197 -14.08 14.98 4.70
N ILE A 198 -13.96 16.21 4.20
CA ILE A 198 -13.04 17.24 4.68
C ILE A 198 -11.75 17.39 3.85
N LEU A 199 -11.94 17.83 2.60
CA LEU A 199 -11.29 19.08 2.16
C LEU A 199 -11.52 20.15 3.24
N GLY A 200 -10.65 20.31 4.25
CA GLY A 200 -10.82 21.44 5.19
C GLY A 200 -9.99 21.51 6.47
N LYS A 201 -9.73 20.41 7.19
CA LYS A 201 -9.10 20.49 8.51
C LYS A 201 -7.59 20.27 8.39
N LYS A 202 -6.82 21.36 8.53
CA LYS A 202 -5.34 21.37 8.57
C LYS A 202 -4.77 20.33 9.54
N SER A 203 -5.47 20.06 10.65
CA SER A 203 -5.11 19.05 11.64
C SER A 203 -5.18 17.61 11.10
N HIS A 204 -6.19 17.26 10.31
CA HIS A 204 -6.33 15.91 9.77
C HIS A 204 -5.25 15.60 8.73
N ARG A 205 -4.94 16.57 7.85
CA ARG A 205 -3.79 16.46 6.93
C ARG A 205 -2.47 16.32 7.69
N LYS A 206 -2.30 17.00 8.82
CA LYS A 206 -1.11 16.81 9.67
C LYS A 206 -1.04 15.37 10.16
N ARG A 207 -2.13 14.83 10.74
CA ARG A 207 -2.25 13.45 11.24
C ARG A 207 -1.93 12.40 10.18
N ILE A 208 -2.48 12.49 8.97
CA ILE A 208 -2.19 11.51 7.89
C ILE A 208 -0.69 11.44 7.57
N ASN A 209 0.05 12.54 7.75
CA ASN A 209 1.48 12.59 7.47
C ASN A 209 2.36 12.30 8.70
N GLU A 210 1.78 12.01 9.88
CA GLU A 210 2.56 11.63 11.05
C GLU A 210 3.08 10.19 10.89
N PRO A 211 4.41 9.95 10.99
CA PRO A 211 5.01 8.64 10.76
C PRO A 211 4.40 7.51 11.60
N GLU A 212 4.08 7.79 12.87
CA GLU A 212 3.50 6.82 13.80
C GLU A 212 2.11 6.35 13.35
N PHE A 213 1.28 7.26 12.83
CA PHE A 213 -0.04 6.90 12.31
C PHE A 213 0.05 6.21 10.96
N LEU A 214 1.00 6.58 10.10
CA LEU A 214 1.29 5.87 8.87
C LEU A 214 1.74 4.42 9.13
N LEU A 215 2.55 4.17 10.16
CA LEU A 215 2.96 2.81 10.53
C LEU A 215 1.80 1.92 10.97
N LEU A 216 0.84 2.48 11.72
CA LEU A 216 -0.37 1.80 12.15
C LEU A 216 -1.34 1.59 10.99
N PHE A 217 -1.44 2.58 10.09
CA PHE A 217 -2.22 2.45 8.86
C PHE A 217 -1.68 1.32 7.99
N LEU A 218 -0.37 1.28 7.75
CA LEU A 218 0.27 0.20 6.98
C LEU A 218 0.13 -1.18 7.66
N GLU A 219 0.12 -1.24 8.99
CA GLU A 219 -0.15 -2.48 9.72
C GLU A 219 -1.56 -2.99 9.43
N PHE A 220 -2.56 -2.12 9.56
CA PHE A 220 -3.96 -2.43 9.24
C PHE A 220 -4.14 -2.85 7.77
N ILE A 221 -3.47 -2.14 6.85
CA ILE A 221 -3.54 -2.48 5.42
C ILE A 221 -2.91 -3.83 5.13
N ASN A 222 -1.75 -4.14 5.69
CA ASN A 222 -1.09 -5.42 5.43
C ASN A 222 -1.97 -6.60 5.88
N GLU A 223 -2.54 -6.52 7.09
CA GLU A 223 -3.49 -7.53 7.59
C GLU A 223 -4.68 -7.71 6.63
N LEU A 224 -5.22 -6.61 6.12
CA LEU A 224 -6.34 -6.65 5.21
C LEU A 224 -5.96 -7.25 3.86
N THR A 225 -4.80 -6.87 3.30
CA THR A 225 -4.35 -7.40 2.02
C THR A 225 -4.15 -8.91 2.06
N GLU A 226 -3.75 -9.47 3.20
CA GLU A 226 -3.56 -10.92 3.40
C GLU A 226 -4.86 -11.74 3.33
N ARG A 227 -6.02 -11.08 3.45
CA ARG A 227 -7.33 -11.72 3.35
C ARG A 227 -7.76 -11.99 1.91
N PHE A 228 -7.27 -11.23 0.94
CA PHE A 228 -7.79 -11.27 -0.42
C PHE A 228 -6.91 -12.05 -1.39
N ASP A 229 -7.50 -12.83 -2.30
CA ASP A 229 -6.72 -13.51 -3.35
C ASP A 229 -5.97 -12.49 -4.23
N TYR A 230 -6.64 -11.39 -4.60
CA TYR A 230 -6.13 -10.28 -5.41
C TYR A 230 -6.49 -8.93 -4.77
N VAL A 231 -5.51 -8.02 -4.71
CA VAL A 231 -5.72 -6.64 -4.27
C VAL A 231 -5.31 -5.69 -5.38
N VAL A 232 -6.23 -4.86 -5.87
CA VAL A 232 -5.96 -3.81 -6.87
C VAL A 232 -5.88 -2.47 -6.15
N LEU A 233 -4.71 -1.83 -6.21
CA LEU A 233 -4.46 -0.52 -5.62
C LEU A 233 -4.67 0.57 -6.67
N ASP A 234 -5.63 1.46 -6.44
CA ASP A 234 -5.81 2.69 -7.21
C ASP A 234 -5.02 3.83 -6.55
N THR A 235 -3.90 4.22 -7.15
CA THR A 235 -2.97 5.18 -6.56
C THR A 235 -3.27 6.63 -6.96
N PRO A 236 -2.98 7.61 -6.07
CA PRO A 236 -3.10 9.02 -6.44
C PRO A 236 -2.14 9.39 -7.57
N ALA A 237 -2.42 10.50 -8.25
CA ALA A 237 -1.51 11.04 -9.26
C ALA A 237 -0.11 11.31 -8.67
N GLY A 238 0.94 10.96 -9.42
CA GLY A 238 2.32 11.12 -8.98
C GLY A 238 2.86 9.97 -8.12
N GLY A 239 2.03 8.95 -7.80
CA GLY A 239 2.34 7.54 -7.49
C GLY A 239 3.40 7.15 -6.44
N VAL A 240 4.52 7.85 -6.38
CA VAL A 240 5.76 7.39 -5.72
C VAL A 240 5.94 7.99 -4.33
N ASN A 241 5.50 9.23 -4.09
CA ASN A 241 5.98 9.99 -2.92
C ASN A 241 5.12 9.92 -1.65
N HIS A 242 3.86 9.46 -1.72
CA HIS A 242 2.96 9.51 -0.55
C HIS A 242 2.72 8.15 0.13
N LEU A 243 3.04 7.04 -0.55
CA LEU A 243 2.82 5.68 -0.05
C LEU A 243 3.99 4.77 -0.44
N SER A 244 5.20 5.33 -0.47
CA SER A 244 6.44 4.69 -0.91
C SER A 244 6.67 3.31 -0.25
N SER A 245 6.33 3.17 1.03
CA SER A 245 6.43 1.90 1.76
C SER A 245 5.34 0.88 1.40
N LEU A 246 4.16 1.34 0.98
CA LEU A 246 3.13 0.49 0.36
C LEU A 246 3.61 0.01 -1.01
N MET A 247 4.49 0.76 -1.69
CA MET A 247 5.04 0.30 -2.97
C MET A 247 5.92 -0.93 -2.82
N ASN A 248 6.52 -1.12 -1.66
CA ASN A 248 7.36 -2.27 -1.38
C ASN A 248 6.56 -3.55 -1.18
N SER A 249 5.29 -3.47 -0.76
CA SER A 249 4.38 -4.62 -0.68
C SER A 249 3.71 -4.98 -2.01
N ILE A 250 3.81 -4.13 -3.04
CA ILE A 250 3.26 -4.42 -4.38
C ILE A 250 4.05 -5.55 -5.04
N ASP A 251 3.37 -6.61 -5.48
CA ASP A 251 3.97 -7.70 -6.26
C ASP A 251 4.10 -7.33 -7.75
N GLN A 252 3.06 -6.67 -8.29
CA GLN A 252 2.99 -6.25 -9.68
C GLN A 252 2.64 -4.77 -9.81
N VAL A 253 3.51 -4.02 -10.48
CA VAL A 253 3.31 -2.60 -10.79
C VAL A 253 2.95 -2.48 -12.26
N ILE A 254 1.79 -1.87 -12.53
CA ILE A 254 1.29 -1.68 -13.89
C ILE A 254 1.25 -0.18 -14.20
N PHE A 255 2.11 0.25 -15.11
CA PHE A 255 2.22 1.60 -15.60
C PHE A 255 1.22 1.85 -16.73
N ILE A 256 0.40 2.88 -16.57
CA ILE A 256 -0.47 3.35 -17.65
C ILE A 256 0.31 4.32 -18.53
N PHE A 257 0.49 3.92 -19.77
CA PHE A 257 1.02 4.76 -20.84
C PHE A 257 -0.14 5.42 -21.57
N ASP A 258 -0.28 6.74 -21.42
CA ASP A 258 -1.32 7.52 -22.08
C ASP A 258 -0.90 7.84 -23.52
N MET A 259 -1.52 7.15 -24.47
CA MET A 259 -1.20 7.24 -25.91
C MET A 259 -1.86 8.43 -26.61
N SER A 260 -2.48 9.36 -25.86
CA SER A 260 -3.23 10.47 -26.47
C SER A 260 -2.37 11.49 -27.23
N ASN A 261 -1.10 11.65 -26.87
CA ASN A 261 -0.12 12.49 -27.57
C ASN A 261 1.30 12.25 -27.03
N ASN A 262 2.31 12.76 -27.76
CA ASN A 262 3.73 12.59 -27.38
C ASN A 262 4.06 13.17 -26.00
N ILE A 263 3.44 14.26 -25.55
CA ILE A 263 3.68 14.83 -24.21
C ILE A 263 3.19 13.86 -23.13
N ALA A 264 2.04 13.21 -23.35
CA ALA A 264 1.50 12.21 -22.44
C ALA A 264 2.33 10.92 -22.41
N ILE A 265 2.87 10.50 -23.57
CA ILE A 265 3.82 9.39 -23.67
C ILE A 265 5.09 9.71 -22.88
N ASN A 266 5.71 10.87 -23.10
CA ASN A 266 6.91 11.30 -22.37
C ASN A 266 6.68 11.28 -20.86
N GLY A 267 5.56 11.86 -20.40
CA GLY A 267 5.23 11.82 -18.97
C GLY A 267 5.10 10.38 -18.44
N SER A 268 4.59 9.45 -19.24
CA SER A 268 4.47 8.04 -18.84
C SER A 268 5.84 7.35 -18.72
N ILE A 269 6.78 7.69 -19.61
CA ILE A 269 8.18 7.26 -19.53
C ILE A 269 8.86 7.85 -18.29
N ASP A 270 8.67 9.15 -18.02
CA ASP A 270 9.24 9.83 -16.84
C ASP A 270 8.73 9.23 -15.52
N ALA A 271 7.46 8.81 -15.48
CA ALA A 271 6.90 8.12 -14.32
C ALA A 271 7.50 6.71 -14.13
N LEU A 272 7.74 5.99 -15.22
CA LEU A 272 8.45 4.71 -15.17
C LEU A 272 9.88 4.88 -14.66
N HIS A 273 10.62 5.87 -15.18
CA HIS A 273 11.97 6.20 -14.72
C HIS A 273 11.98 6.57 -13.24
N SER A 274 11.11 7.50 -12.81
CA SER A 274 11.04 7.93 -11.41
C SER A 274 10.76 6.75 -10.46
N PHE A 275 9.97 5.77 -10.92
CA PHE A 275 9.75 4.54 -10.15
C PHE A 275 11.00 3.66 -10.11
N ILE A 276 11.68 3.49 -11.25
CA ILE A 276 12.92 2.72 -11.35
C ILE A 276 13.96 3.27 -10.39
N ASP A 277 14.21 4.58 -10.41
CA ASP A 277 15.16 5.26 -9.52
C ASP A 277 14.81 5.03 -8.05
N TYR A 278 13.56 5.32 -7.67
CA TYR A 278 13.08 5.10 -6.30
C TYR A 278 13.31 3.66 -5.84
N TYR A 279 12.96 2.69 -6.69
CA TYR A 279 13.05 1.29 -6.35
C TYR A 279 14.51 0.80 -6.23
N GLU A 280 15.40 1.31 -7.07
CA GLU A 280 16.83 1.00 -6.97
C GLU A 280 17.49 1.65 -5.77
N ASP A 281 17.20 2.92 -5.51
CA ASP A 281 17.67 3.64 -4.32
C ASP A 281 17.23 2.91 -3.05
N PHE A 282 15.96 2.49 -3.00
CA PHE A 282 15.43 1.69 -1.91
C PHE A 282 16.21 0.38 -1.74
N TYR A 283 16.45 -0.36 -2.82
CA TYR A 283 17.18 -1.63 -2.76
C TYR A 283 18.63 -1.44 -2.33
N HIS A 284 19.29 -0.39 -2.82
CA HIS A 284 20.64 -0.01 -2.45
C HIS A 284 20.74 0.37 -0.96
N ASP A 285 19.81 1.20 -0.47
CA ASP A 285 19.76 1.60 0.93
C ASP A 285 19.41 0.43 1.86
N TYR A 286 18.60 -0.52 1.40
CA TYR A 286 18.39 -1.79 2.10
C TYR A 286 19.71 -2.56 2.27
N GLN A 287 20.43 -2.80 1.18
CA GLN A 287 21.70 -3.55 1.20
C GLN A 287 22.76 -2.88 2.09
N GLN A 288 22.73 -1.55 2.21
CA GLN A 288 23.69 -0.80 3.03
C GLN A 288 23.18 -0.51 4.46
N GLY A 289 22.00 -1.02 4.83
CA GLY A 289 21.42 -0.79 6.16
C GLY A 289 21.04 0.67 6.43
N ARG A 290 20.85 1.47 5.37
CA ARG A 290 20.54 2.91 5.42
C ARG A 290 19.05 3.24 5.40
N LEU A 291 18.19 2.23 5.20
CA LEU A 291 16.74 2.46 5.30
C LEU A 291 16.39 3.15 6.62
N SER A 292 15.45 4.09 6.52
CA SER A 292 14.93 4.84 7.66
C SER A 292 13.40 4.92 7.60
N GLY A 293 12.77 5.45 8.65
CA GLY A 293 11.33 5.68 8.69
C GLY A 293 10.49 4.42 8.40
N LEU A 294 9.47 4.61 7.56
CA LEU A 294 8.49 3.59 7.18
C LEU A 294 9.12 2.41 6.41
N ASP A 295 10.11 2.70 5.57
CA ASP A 295 10.80 1.70 4.76
C ASP A 295 11.60 0.71 5.61
N LYS A 296 12.31 1.23 6.61
CA LYS A 296 12.99 0.37 7.61
C LYS A 296 11.99 -0.47 8.40
N ALA A 297 10.88 0.14 8.81
CA ALA A 297 9.86 -0.56 9.58
C ALA A 297 9.21 -1.70 8.77
N TYR A 298 8.90 -1.44 7.49
CA TYR A 298 8.39 -2.45 6.56
C TYR A 298 9.36 -3.62 6.41
N VAL A 299 10.62 -3.35 6.11
CA VAL A 299 11.65 -4.39 5.96
C VAL A 299 11.84 -5.18 7.25
N ASN A 300 11.91 -4.53 8.41
CA ASN A 300 12.03 -5.22 9.69
C ASN A 300 10.86 -6.18 9.96
N ARG A 301 9.63 -5.75 9.66
CA ARG A 301 8.43 -6.61 9.77
C ARG A 301 8.54 -7.81 8.83
N MET A 302 8.94 -7.59 7.58
CA MET A 302 9.11 -8.65 6.59
C MET A 302 10.21 -9.64 6.98
N ILE A 303 11.33 -9.17 7.52
CA ILE A 303 12.39 -10.04 8.07
C ILE A 303 11.84 -10.89 9.22
N ALA A 304 11.07 -10.28 10.13
CA ALA A 304 10.50 -10.99 11.27
C ALA A 304 9.48 -12.07 10.85
N SER A 305 8.70 -11.85 9.78
CA SER A 305 7.67 -12.78 9.34
C SER A 305 8.15 -13.82 8.32
N LYS A 306 9.00 -13.42 7.36
CA LYS A 306 9.40 -14.24 6.20
C LYS A 306 10.91 -14.48 6.10
N GLY A 307 11.71 -13.85 6.97
CA GLY A 307 13.16 -13.93 6.95
C GLY A 307 13.82 -12.98 5.93
N GLU A 308 15.12 -12.80 6.07
CA GLU A 308 15.90 -11.82 5.29
C GLU A 308 15.97 -12.13 3.79
N LYS A 309 16.06 -13.42 3.43
CA LYS A 309 16.08 -13.84 2.02
C LYS A 309 14.82 -13.42 1.26
N ALA A 310 13.66 -13.48 1.92
CA ALA A 310 12.39 -13.09 1.32
C ALA A 310 12.37 -11.60 0.94
N VAL A 311 13.05 -10.74 1.70
CA VAL A 311 13.18 -9.31 1.39
C VAL A 311 13.91 -9.11 0.06
N ALA A 312 15.09 -9.71 -0.08
CA ALA A 312 15.89 -9.59 -1.29
C ALA A 312 15.16 -10.15 -2.51
N GLU A 313 14.47 -11.29 -2.37
CA GLU A 313 13.69 -11.92 -3.45
C GLU A 313 12.48 -11.08 -3.88
N ILE A 314 11.68 -10.58 -2.93
CA ILE A 314 10.50 -9.74 -3.22
C ILE A 314 10.91 -8.46 -3.91
N LEU A 315 12.00 -7.85 -3.43
CA LEU A 315 12.54 -6.67 -4.06
C LEU A 315 12.98 -7.03 -5.47
N ALA A 316 13.98 -7.88 -5.66
CA ALA A 316 14.56 -8.20 -6.97
C ALA A 316 13.52 -8.65 -8.02
N ASN A 317 12.51 -9.41 -7.63
CA ASN A 317 11.55 -10.03 -8.54
C ASN A 317 10.28 -9.23 -8.81
N LYS A 318 10.19 -7.97 -8.35
CA LYS A 318 9.04 -7.08 -8.59
C LYS A 318 8.72 -7.00 -10.09
N LYS A 319 7.44 -7.19 -10.44
CA LYS A 319 7.00 -7.30 -11.83
C LYS A 319 6.58 -5.93 -12.37
N PHE A 320 7.12 -5.54 -13.52
CA PHE A 320 6.73 -4.30 -14.20
C PHE A 320 5.91 -4.61 -15.44
N GLY A 321 4.74 -3.97 -15.53
CA GLY A 321 3.81 -4.11 -16.62
C GLY A 321 3.44 -2.77 -17.23
N ILE A 322 3.15 -2.73 -18.53
CA ILE A 322 2.64 -1.55 -19.24
C ILE A 322 1.25 -1.84 -19.78
N ILE A 323 0.32 -0.93 -19.53
CA ILE A 323 -0.96 -0.83 -20.26
C ILE A 323 -0.90 0.39 -21.17
N PHE A 324 -1.06 0.17 -22.47
CA PHE A 324 -1.21 1.24 -23.45
C PHE A 324 -2.67 1.71 -23.47
N ASN A 325 -2.95 2.85 -22.85
CA ASN A 325 -4.30 3.38 -22.73
C ASN A 325 -4.58 4.46 -23.78
N ARG A 326 -5.84 4.58 -24.19
CA ARG A 326 -6.33 5.54 -25.20
C ARG A 326 -5.67 5.39 -26.57
N CYS A 327 -5.25 4.18 -26.91
CA CYS A 327 -4.68 3.88 -28.22
C CYS A 327 -5.70 4.19 -29.33
N GLN A 328 -5.27 4.86 -30.40
CA GLN A 328 -6.08 5.02 -31.61
C GLN A 328 -5.55 4.12 -32.73
N GLN A 329 -4.23 4.00 -32.86
CA GLN A 329 -3.59 3.24 -33.93
C GLN A 329 -2.43 2.41 -33.40
N SER A 330 -2.20 1.22 -33.96
CA SER A 330 -1.08 0.36 -33.52
C SER A 330 0.31 0.95 -33.79
N LYS A 331 0.43 1.88 -34.74
CA LYS A 331 1.69 2.59 -35.02
C LYS A 331 2.14 3.45 -33.84
N GLU A 332 1.19 3.99 -33.06
CA GLU A 332 1.49 4.78 -31.87
C GLU A 332 2.22 3.94 -30.81
N ILE A 333 1.79 2.68 -30.65
CA ILE A 333 2.42 1.73 -29.72
C ILE A 333 3.85 1.42 -30.16
N ALA A 334 4.09 1.19 -31.46
CA ALA A 334 5.44 0.95 -31.98
C ALA A 334 6.37 2.13 -31.68
N ASN A 335 5.94 3.36 -32.02
CA ASN A 335 6.72 4.56 -31.77
C ASN A 335 7.03 4.76 -30.27
N CYS A 336 6.04 4.51 -29.41
CA CYS A 336 6.22 4.60 -27.96
C CYS A 336 7.21 3.56 -27.42
N LEU A 337 7.17 2.33 -27.94
CA LEU A 337 8.11 1.28 -27.58
C LEU A 337 9.52 1.66 -28.00
N ASP A 338 9.71 2.14 -29.23
CA ASP A 338 11.02 2.58 -29.73
C ASP A 338 11.58 3.71 -28.87
N GLN A 339 10.75 4.71 -28.57
CA GLN A 339 11.13 5.81 -27.70
C GLN A 339 11.50 5.35 -26.28
N LEU A 340 10.75 4.41 -25.70
CA LEU A 340 11.06 3.86 -24.37
C LEU A 340 12.37 3.06 -24.38
N ARG A 341 12.63 2.27 -25.43
CA ARG A 341 13.89 1.52 -25.56
C ARG A 341 15.07 2.47 -25.71
N GLU A 342 14.98 3.46 -26.60
CA GLU A 342 16.00 4.48 -26.78
C GLU A 342 16.25 5.25 -25.47
N TYR A 343 15.19 5.62 -24.77
CA TYR A 343 15.30 6.29 -23.48
C TYR A 343 16.05 5.45 -22.45
N LEU A 344 15.67 4.18 -22.26
CA LEU A 344 16.38 3.29 -21.33
C LEU A 344 17.83 3.02 -21.75
N ASP A 345 18.11 2.99 -23.06
CA ASP A 345 19.47 2.84 -23.60
C ASP A 345 20.33 4.06 -23.27
N THR A 346 19.78 5.28 -23.40
CA THR A 346 20.48 6.52 -23.01
C THR A 346 20.80 6.61 -21.51
N LEU A 347 20.10 5.84 -20.68
CA LEU A 347 20.35 5.73 -19.24
C LEU A 347 21.25 4.54 -18.86
N ASP A 348 21.75 3.77 -19.85
CA ASP A 348 22.44 2.50 -19.64
C ASP A 348 21.61 1.47 -18.84
N ARG A 349 20.27 1.58 -18.87
CA ARG A 349 19.32 0.72 -18.14
C ARG A 349 18.62 -0.30 -19.01
N PHE A 350 18.77 -0.23 -20.33
CA PHE A 350 18.00 -1.08 -21.24
C PHE A 350 18.25 -2.57 -20.98
N GLU A 351 19.51 -2.99 -20.86
CA GLU A 351 19.85 -4.40 -20.62
C GLU A 351 19.28 -4.94 -19.30
N ASP A 352 19.29 -4.12 -18.23
CA ASP A 352 18.79 -4.48 -16.91
C ASP A 352 17.26 -4.62 -16.87
N TYR A 353 16.55 -3.80 -17.66
CA TYR A 353 15.09 -3.67 -17.57
C TYR A 353 14.32 -4.28 -18.73
N LYS A 354 14.96 -4.55 -19.88
CA LYS A 354 14.24 -4.99 -21.09
C LYS A 354 13.43 -6.27 -20.91
N ASN A 355 13.90 -7.18 -20.06
CA ASN A 355 13.23 -8.45 -19.74
C ASN A 355 12.31 -8.35 -18.51
N ARG A 356 12.33 -7.22 -17.78
CA ARG A 356 11.54 -7.00 -16.57
C ARG A 356 10.25 -6.24 -16.85
N ILE A 357 10.22 -5.44 -17.91
CA ILE A 357 9.07 -4.63 -18.33
C ILE A 357 8.26 -5.38 -19.37
N HIS A 358 7.02 -5.73 -19.01
CA HIS A 358 6.10 -6.56 -19.80
C HIS A 358 5.00 -5.71 -20.42
N ALA A 359 4.61 -5.99 -21.67
CA ALA A 359 3.41 -5.40 -22.26
C ALA A 359 2.18 -6.19 -21.82
N VAL A 360 1.42 -5.65 -20.86
CA VAL A 360 0.30 -6.34 -20.17
C VAL A 360 -1.01 -6.19 -20.93
N GLY A 361 -1.23 -5.08 -21.62
CA GLY A 361 -2.48 -4.89 -22.35
C GLY A 361 -2.58 -3.57 -23.07
N MET A 362 -3.66 -3.43 -23.83
CA MET A 362 -4.03 -2.17 -24.46
C MET A 362 -5.52 -1.92 -24.32
N VAL A 363 -5.88 -0.66 -24.10
CA VAL A 363 -7.26 -0.20 -24.05
C VAL A 363 -7.41 0.95 -25.04
N PRO A 364 -8.26 0.79 -26.08
CA PRO A 364 -8.41 1.82 -27.10
C PRO A 364 -9.16 3.04 -26.57
N HIS A 365 -9.04 4.17 -27.26
CA HIS A 365 -9.96 5.26 -27.05
C HIS A 365 -11.38 4.82 -27.45
N HIS A 366 -12.34 4.87 -26.52
CA HIS A 366 -13.69 4.36 -26.76
C HIS A 366 -14.76 5.19 -26.07
N LYS A 367 -15.82 5.55 -26.81
CA LYS A 367 -16.91 6.42 -26.32
C LYS A 367 -17.63 5.83 -25.10
N ILE A 368 -17.78 4.50 -25.05
CA ILE A 368 -18.46 3.82 -23.93
C ILE A 368 -17.77 4.10 -22.61
N ILE A 369 -16.44 4.22 -22.58
CA ILE A 369 -15.69 4.55 -21.36
C ILE A 369 -16.16 5.91 -20.79
N ASN A 370 -16.32 6.91 -21.64
CA ASN A 370 -16.82 8.22 -21.21
C ASN A 370 -18.27 8.15 -20.72
N ILE A 371 -19.11 7.36 -21.39
CA ILE A 371 -20.51 7.19 -21.02
C ILE A 371 -20.62 6.52 -19.65
N THR A 372 -19.88 5.45 -19.39
CA THR A 372 -19.95 4.71 -18.12
C THR A 372 -19.37 5.51 -16.97
N ASN A 373 -18.26 6.22 -17.19
CA ASN A 373 -17.69 7.14 -16.19
C ASN A 373 -18.70 8.23 -15.79
N ASN A 374 -19.42 8.82 -16.74
CA ASN A 374 -20.44 9.84 -16.46
C ASN A 374 -21.71 9.29 -15.79
N ARG A 375 -21.94 7.97 -15.87
CA ARG A 375 -23.10 7.29 -15.30
C ARG A 375 -22.81 6.60 -13.98
N GLY A 376 -21.60 6.75 -13.43
CA GLY A 376 -21.23 6.05 -12.20
C GLY A 376 -21.25 4.53 -12.37
N THR A 377 -20.66 4.00 -13.44
CA THR A 377 -20.58 2.54 -13.65
C THR A 377 -19.31 2.15 -14.41
N LEU A 378 -19.03 0.84 -14.46
CA LEU A 378 -17.93 0.27 -15.21
C LEU A 378 -18.33 -0.10 -16.64
N PHE A 379 -17.37 -0.17 -17.56
CA PHE A 379 -17.61 -0.55 -18.96
C PHE A 379 -17.50 -2.05 -19.21
N TYR A 380 -16.89 -2.79 -18.28
CA TYR A 380 -16.83 -4.24 -18.33
C TYR A 380 -18.25 -4.82 -18.39
N ASP A 381 -18.47 -5.80 -19.26
CA ASP A 381 -19.78 -6.35 -19.66
C ASP A 381 -20.73 -5.38 -20.39
N LYS A 382 -20.36 -4.11 -20.60
CA LYS A 382 -21.13 -3.15 -21.42
C LYS A 382 -20.66 -3.09 -22.87
N ASP A 383 -19.41 -3.48 -23.12
CA ASP A 383 -18.82 -3.58 -24.46
C ASP A 383 -17.90 -4.79 -24.56
N SER A 384 -18.15 -5.67 -25.54
CA SER A 384 -17.39 -6.92 -25.68
C SER A 384 -15.93 -6.70 -26.05
N SER A 385 -15.62 -5.68 -26.85
CA SER A 385 -14.25 -5.37 -27.27
C SER A 385 -13.42 -4.86 -26.09
N LEU A 386 -13.97 -3.91 -25.33
CA LEU A 386 -13.34 -3.41 -24.11
C LEU A 386 -13.22 -4.50 -23.03
N SER A 387 -14.24 -5.34 -22.87
CA SER A 387 -14.20 -6.45 -21.92
C SER A 387 -13.10 -7.45 -22.29
N ASN A 388 -12.92 -7.75 -23.59
CA ASN A 388 -11.83 -8.59 -24.07
C ASN A 388 -10.44 -7.97 -23.81
N SER A 389 -10.30 -6.66 -23.96
CA SER A 389 -9.06 -5.94 -23.60
C SER A 389 -8.73 -6.08 -22.12
N ILE A 390 -9.70 -5.90 -21.23
CA ILE A 390 -9.46 -6.03 -19.78
C ILE A 390 -9.30 -7.50 -19.36
N ASN A 391 -9.99 -8.44 -20.00
CA ASN A 391 -9.77 -9.88 -19.78
C ASN A 391 -8.34 -10.30 -20.07
N LEU A 392 -7.71 -9.76 -21.13
CA LEU A 392 -6.30 -9.99 -21.40
C LEU A 392 -5.42 -9.46 -20.26
N ILE A 393 -5.70 -8.25 -19.76
CA ILE A 393 -4.98 -7.66 -18.61
C ILE A 393 -5.13 -8.55 -17.37
N ALA A 394 -6.34 -8.98 -17.03
CA ALA A 394 -6.61 -9.85 -15.89
C ALA A 394 -5.89 -11.21 -16.03
N GLN A 395 -5.90 -11.83 -17.21
CA GLN A 395 -5.15 -13.07 -17.46
C GLN A 395 -3.64 -12.89 -17.28
N ASN A 396 -3.11 -11.76 -17.72
CA ASN A 396 -1.69 -11.44 -17.59
C ASN A 396 -1.30 -11.16 -16.14
N ILE A 397 -2.20 -10.56 -15.35
CA ILE A 397 -2.04 -10.44 -13.89
C ILE A 397 -2.03 -11.81 -13.23
N ILE A 398 -3.03 -12.66 -13.52
CA ILE A 398 -3.16 -14.00 -12.92
C ILE A 398 -1.97 -14.89 -13.25
N SER A 399 -1.42 -14.76 -14.46
CA SER A 399 -0.25 -15.52 -14.90
C SER A 399 1.10 -14.87 -14.53
N GLU A 400 1.08 -13.81 -13.71
CA GLU A 400 2.29 -13.09 -13.27
C GLU A 400 3.18 -12.64 -14.45
N ASN A 401 2.54 -12.21 -15.53
CA ASN A 401 3.15 -11.83 -16.81
C ASN A 401 3.96 -12.91 -17.52
N LYS A 402 3.85 -14.18 -17.12
CA LYS A 402 4.64 -15.30 -17.68
C LYS A 402 4.56 -15.41 -19.20
N PHE A 403 3.46 -14.99 -19.79
CA PHE A 403 3.19 -15.09 -21.23
C PHE A 403 3.21 -13.73 -21.94
N CYS A 404 3.49 -12.64 -21.22
CA CYS A 404 3.56 -11.31 -21.81
C CYS A 404 4.89 -11.15 -22.56
N PRO A 405 4.89 -10.53 -23.74
CA PRO A 405 6.12 -10.09 -24.36
C PRO A 405 6.73 -8.97 -23.51
N THR A 406 8.06 -8.88 -23.53
CA THR A 406 8.84 -7.87 -22.82
C THR A 406 9.38 -6.83 -23.78
N LEU A 407 10.04 -5.79 -23.29
CA LEU A 407 10.69 -4.80 -24.16
C LEU A 407 11.81 -5.39 -25.02
N SER A 408 12.34 -6.58 -24.70
CA SER A 408 13.32 -7.26 -25.57
C SER A 408 12.69 -7.84 -26.85
N ASN A 409 11.38 -8.05 -26.88
CA ASN A 409 10.65 -8.51 -28.07
C ASN A 409 10.50 -7.40 -29.11
N SER A 410 10.25 -7.80 -30.37
CA SER A 410 10.01 -6.83 -31.45
C SER A 410 8.67 -6.12 -31.30
N ASN A 411 8.53 -4.94 -31.91
CA ASN A 411 7.26 -4.19 -31.91
C ASN A 411 6.11 -5.01 -32.49
N ASP A 412 6.37 -5.77 -33.57
CA ASP A 412 5.35 -6.59 -34.21
C ASP A 412 4.88 -7.71 -33.30
N GLU A 413 5.78 -8.38 -32.59
CA GLU A 413 5.43 -9.41 -31.60
C GLU A 413 4.54 -8.84 -30.48
N ILE A 414 4.94 -7.70 -29.92
CA ILE A 414 4.17 -7.02 -28.86
C ILE A 414 2.78 -6.61 -29.38
N ILE A 415 2.71 -5.95 -30.53
CA ILE A 415 1.44 -5.49 -31.10
C ILE A 415 0.53 -6.67 -31.47
N GLN A 416 1.08 -7.76 -32.02
CA GLN A 416 0.30 -8.97 -32.33
C GLN A 416 -0.26 -9.59 -31.05
N PHE A 417 0.53 -9.65 -29.98
CA PHE A 417 0.06 -10.10 -28.67
C PHE A 417 -1.09 -9.25 -28.15
N LEU A 418 -0.93 -7.92 -28.14
CA LEU A 418 -1.94 -6.98 -27.64
C LEU A 418 -3.26 -7.05 -28.44
N LYS A 419 -3.18 -7.39 -29.73
CA LYS A 419 -4.35 -7.57 -30.62
C LYS A 419 -5.03 -8.94 -30.50
N LYS A 420 -4.44 -9.94 -29.82
CA LYS A 420 -5.02 -11.28 -29.69
C LYS A 420 -6.27 -11.34 -28.80
N SER A 421 -6.71 -10.22 -28.23
CA SER A 421 -7.95 -10.09 -27.48
C SER A 421 -9.19 -10.48 -28.32
N GLY A 422 -9.67 -11.73 -28.17
CA GLY A 422 -11.00 -12.13 -28.63
C GLY A 422 -11.15 -13.39 -29.50
N LYS A 423 -10.13 -14.22 -29.71
CA LYS A 423 -10.35 -15.58 -30.29
C LYS A 423 -10.27 -16.64 -29.20
N GLY A 424 -11.44 -17.19 -28.85
CA GLY A 424 -11.64 -18.10 -27.72
C GLY A 424 -10.78 -19.37 -27.76
N ASN A 425 -9.66 -19.33 -27.05
CA ASN A 425 -8.95 -20.52 -26.57
C ASN A 425 -9.05 -20.64 -25.03
N LEU A 426 -10.16 -20.14 -24.48
CA LEU A 426 -10.31 -19.74 -23.07
C LEU A 426 -10.61 -20.87 -22.07
N PHE A 427 -10.56 -22.16 -22.44
CA PHE A 427 -10.87 -23.25 -21.49
C PHE A 427 -9.96 -24.48 -21.54
N GLY A 428 -9.05 -24.60 -22.50
CA GLY A 428 -8.21 -25.81 -22.66
C GLY A 428 -7.06 -25.90 -21.66
N ASN A 429 -6.38 -24.78 -21.39
CA ASN A 429 -5.12 -24.80 -20.64
C ASN A 429 -5.31 -24.62 -19.12
N PHE A 430 -6.38 -23.96 -18.67
CA PHE A 430 -6.63 -23.76 -17.23
C PHE A 430 -7.10 -25.03 -16.49
N LYS A 431 -7.82 -25.95 -17.16
CA LYS A 431 -8.19 -27.26 -16.56
C LYS A 431 -6.97 -28.13 -16.21
N ARG A 432 -5.82 -27.88 -16.86
CA ARG A 432 -4.60 -28.67 -16.64
C ARG A 432 -3.77 -28.19 -15.44
N ILE A 433 -3.94 -26.92 -15.03
CA ILE A 433 -3.21 -26.35 -13.88
C ILE A 433 -3.93 -26.68 -12.57
N ALA A 434 -5.27 -26.66 -12.56
CA ALA A 434 -6.06 -27.05 -11.38
C ALA A 434 -5.98 -28.55 -11.05
N SER A 435 -5.53 -29.40 -11.99
CA SER A 435 -5.37 -30.85 -11.78
C SER A 435 -3.95 -31.28 -11.39
N SER A 436 -2.96 -30.37 -11.42
CA SER A 436 -1.57 -30.68 -11.06
C SER A 436 -1.15 -30.14 -9.69
N LEU A 437 -2.09 -29.62 -8.90
CA LEU A 437 -1.90 -29.16 -7.52
C LEU A 437 -2.70 -30.01 -6.51
N GLY A 438 -3.02 -31.26 -6.88
CA GLY A 438 -3.63 -32.26 -6.00
C GLY A 438 -2.59 -33.15 -5.34
#